data_AF-A0A2Z6PHD3-F1
#
_entry.id   AF-A0A2Z6PHD3-F1
#
_cell.length_a   1.000
_cell.length_b   1.000
_cell.length_c   1.000
_cell.angle_alpha   90.00
_cell.angle_beta   90.00
_cell.angle_gamma   90.00
#
_symmetry.space_group_name_H-M   'P 1'
#
loop_
_entity.id
_entity.type
_entity.pdbx_description
1 polymer ?
#
loop_
_entity_poly.entity_id
_entity_poly.type
_entity_poly.pdbx_seq_one_letter_code
_entity_poly.pdbx_strand_id
1 'polypeptide(L)'
;MEAQAHKDQEETLINQTLALKIDLKKEQHFPKKLEQVETKENDSLSQLHEVETILNYKFKNKHLLEKAFTHSTYCGENSLSYERLEYVGDAVLNLLISKEQFFLYPNMQPGHLTRLRAVNVDAEKLARVAVKHGLHRYLRHK
;
A
#
# COMPACT_ATOMS: atom_id res chain seq x y z
N MET A 1 21.22 -19.68 27.72
CA MET A 1 21.04 -18.23 28.00
C MET A 1 20.79 -17.41 26.73
N GLU A 2 21.25 -17.83 25.55
CA GLU A 2 21.11 -17.07 24.29
C GLU A 2 19.69 -17.03 23.69
N ALA A 3 18.83 -18.01 23.98
CA ALA A 3 17.46 -18.05 23.43
C ALA A 3 16.52 -16.96 24.00
N GLN A 4 16.81 -16.45 25.20
CA GLN A 4 16.01 -15.39 25.83
C GLN A 4 16.35 -14.02 25.25
N ALA A 5 17.63 -13.77 24.96
CA ALA A 5 18.10 -12.52 24.36
C ALA A 5 17.53 -12.27 22.95
N HIS A 6 17.31 -13.34 22.17
CA HIS A 6 16.68 -13.24 20.84
C HIS A 6 15.18 -12.91 20.90
N LYS A 7 14.46 -13.42 21.90
CA LYS A 7 13.04 -13.07 22.13
C LYS A 7 12.89 -11.63 22.58
N ASP A 8 13.77 -11.17 23.47
CA ASP A 8 13.74 -9.80 23.99
C ASP A 8 14.06 -8.78 22.87
N GLN A 9 14.94 -9.12 21.92
CA GLN A 9 15.18 -8.32 20.71
C GLN A 9 13.98 -8.30 19.75
N GLU A 10 13.25 -9.41 19.63
CA GLU A 10 12.07 -9.51 18.77
C GLU A 10 10.89 -8.71 19.34
N GLU A 11 10.64 -8.79 20.66
CA GLU A 11 9.69 -7.92 21.34
C GLU A 11 10.09 -6.44 21.26
N THR A 12 11.39 -6.14 21.33
CA THR A 12 11.89 -4.76 21.15
C THR A 12 11.65 -4.25 19.72
N LEU A 13 11.85 -5.07 18.69
CA LEU A 13 11.54 -4.72 17.30
C LEU A 13 10.03 -4.54 17.06
N ILE A 14 9.19 -5.39 17.66
CA ILE A 14 7.73 -5.27 17.58
C ILE A 14 7.28 -3.98 18.27
N ASN A 15 7.84 -3.65 19.43
CA ASN A 15 7.55 -2.41 20.16
C ASN A 15 8.08 -1.16 19.42
N GLN A 16 9.20 -1.25 18.71
CA GLN A 16 9.69 -0.21 17.80
C GLN A 16 8.81 -0.06 16.55
N THR A 17 8.25 -1.16 16.05
CA THR A 17 7.25 -1.15 14.96
C THR A 17 5.94 -0.50 15.41
N LEU A 18 5.52 -0.70 16.67
CA LEU A 18 4.41 0.02 17.29
C LEU A 18 4.71 1.52 17.49
N ALA A 19 5.98 1.92 17.57
CA ALA A 19 6.42 3.31 17.65
C ALA A 19 6.43 4.02 16.28
N LEU A 20 6.39 3.27 15.16
CA LEU A 20 5.97 3.80 13.85
C LEU A 20 4.44 3.94 13.83
N LYS A 21 3.90 4.71 14.78
CA LYS A 21 2.70 5.48 14.55
C LYS A 21 3.04 6.50 13.47
N ILE A 22 3.03 6.06 12.22
CA ILE A 22 2.71 6.96 11.12
C ILE A 22 1.42 7.62 11.57
N ASP A 23 1.53 8.91 11.90
CA ASP A 23 0.55 9.67 12.63
C ASP A 23 -0.69 9.86 11.74
N LEU A 24 -1.51 8.81 11.68
CA LEU A 24 -2.76 8.74 10.94
C LEU A 24 -3.88 9.49 11.68
N LYS A 25 -3.54 10.26 12.72
CA LYS A 25 -4.44 11.17 13.45
C LYS A 25 -4.45 12.56 12.82
N LYS A 26 -4.91 12.64 11.58
CA LYS A 26 -5.65 13.80 11.09
C LYS A 26 -6.95 13.30 10.50
N GLU A 27 -7.85 12.89 11.39
CA GLU A 27 -9.25 12.70 11.06
C GLU A 27 -9.83 14.05 10.66
N GLN A 28 -10.19 14.19 9.38
CA GLN A 28 -11.22 15.13 8.99
C GLN A 28 -12.27 14.34 8.19
N HIS A 29 -13.41 14.19 8.86
CA HIS A 29 -14.76 13.95 8.38
C HIS A 29 -14.92 13.63 6.87
N PHE A 30 -15.35 12.40 6.57
CA PHE A 30 -15.77 12.01 5.22
C PHE A 30 -17.25 11.64 5.18
N PRO A 31 -18.00 12.18 4.19
CA PRO A 31 -19.43 11.97 4.11
C PRO A 31 -19.78 10.54 3.70
N LYS A 32 -20.90 10.05 4.25
CA LYS A 32 -21.53 8.78 3.88
C LYS A 32 -22.44 8.96 2.66
N LYS A 33 -22.25 8.01 1.73
CA LYS A 33 -23.21 7.39 0.80
C LYS A 33 -23.86 8.29 -0.25
N LEU A 34 -23.72 7.88 -1.52
CA LEU A 34 -24.72 8.13 -2.56
C LEU A 34 -24.93 6.83 -3.36
N GLU A 35 -26.17 6.37 -3.35
CA GLU A 35 -26.71 5.50 -4.40
C GLU A 35 -26.98 6.37 -5.62
N GLN A 36 -26.62 5.91 -6.83
CA GLN A 36 -27.56 5.65 -7.94
C GLN A 36 -26.82 5.29 -9.24
N VAL A 37 -27.56 4.54 -10.05
CA VAL A 37 -27.24 3.82 -11.28
C VAL A 37 -27.11 4.78 -12.48
N GLU A 38 -26.13 4.56 -13.40
CA GLU A 38 -26.28 4.61 -14.89
C GLU A 38 -24.94 4.74 -15.68
N THR A 39 -24.77 3.89 -16.71
CA THR A 39 -23.78 3.85 -17.83
C THR A 39 -22.33 3.36 -17.59
N LYS A 40 -21.94 2.24 -18.23
CA LYS A 40 -20.66 1.51 -18.05
C LYS A 40 -19.36 2.31 -18.31
N GLU A 41 -19.40 3.32 -19.17
CA GLU A 41 -18.23 4.17 -19.46
C GLU A 41 -18.10 5.35 -18.49
N ASN A 42 -19.21 5.97 -18.07
CA ASN A 42 -19.17 7.05 -17.05
C ASN A 42 -18.85 6.50 -15.66
N ASP A 43 -19.32 5.29 -15.34
CA ASP A 43 -19.04 4.64 -14.06
C ASP A 43 -17.53 4.37 -13.87
N SER A 44 -16.85 3.90 -14.92
CA SER A 44 -15.39 3.65 -14.85
C SER A 44 -14.59 4.94 -14.64
N LEU A 45 -14.95 6.04 -15.31
CA LEU A 45 -14.28 7.33 -15.14
C LEU A 45 -14.55 7.95 -13.75
N SER A 46 -15.76 7.78 -13.22
CA SER A 46 -16.12 8.20 -11.85
C SER A 46 -15.28 7.45 -10.81
N GLN A 47 -15.18 6.12 -10.96
CA GLN A 47 -14.38 5.28 -10.05
C GLN A 47 -12.90 5.69 -10.03
N LEU A 48 -12.31 5.99 -11.20
CA LEU A 48 -10.93 6.48 -11.26
C LEU A 48 -10.77 7.84 -10.58
N HIS A 49 -11.74 8.74 -10.71
CA HIS A 49 -11.71 10.04 -10.06
C HIS A 49 -11.78 9.94 -8.52
N GLU A 50 -12.59 9.01 -8.00
CA GLU A 50 -12.66 8.73 -6.57
C GLU A 50 -11.32 8.22 -6.03
N VAL A 51 -10.65 7.33 -6.77
CA VAL A 51 -9.31 6.84 -6.38
C VAL A 51 -8.28 7.98 -6.36
N GLU A 52 -8.29 8.87 -7.35
CA GLU A 52 -7.41 10.04 -7.34
C GLU A 52 -7.65 10.98 -6.15
N THR A 53 -8.91 11.09 -5.73
CA THR A 53 -9.30 11.86 -4.55
C THR A 53 -8.77 11.20 -3.27
N ILE A 54 -8.90 9.87 -3.15
CA ILE A 54 -8.33 9.10 -2.02
C ILE A 54 -6.81 9.25 -1.96
N LEU A 55 -6.13 9.19 -3.11
CA LEU A 55 -4.67 9.31 -3.21
C LEU A 55 -4.17 10.76 -3.13
N ASN A 56 -5.08 11.74 -3.19
CA ASN A 56 -4.76 13.15 -3.34
C ASN A 56 -3.75 13.40 -4.48
N TYR A 57 -3.92 12.70 -5.60
CA TYR A 57 -2.99 12.73 -6.72
C TYR A 57 -3.73 12.60 -8.04
N LYS A 58 -3.51 13.56 -8.95
CA LYS A 58 -4.06 13.54 -10.32
C LYS A 58 -3.06 12.89 -11.27
N PHE A 59 -3.41 11.73 -11.82
CA PHE A 59 -2.62 11.04 -12.82
C PHE A 59 -2.64 11.79 -14.14
N LYS A 60 -1.45 12.05 -14.69
CA LYS A 60 -1.29 12.57 -16.06
C LYS A 60 -1.83 11.58 -17.10
N ASN A 61 -1.64 10.29 -16.86
CA ASN A 61 -2.15 9.22 -17.71
C ASN A 61 -3.08 8.32 -16.88
N LYS A 62 -4.40 8.43 -17.10
CA LYS A 62 -5.43 7.64 -16.42
C LYS A 62 -5.31 6.14 -16.69
N HIS A 63 -4.73 5.76 -17.83
CA HIS A 63 -4.56 4.35 -18.18
C HIS A 63 -3.60 3.62 -17.21
N LEU A 64 -2.64 4.34 -16.60
CA LEU A 64 -1.79 3.76 -15.56
C LEU A 64 -2.59 3.43 -14.30
N LEU A 65 -3.50 4.33 -13.91
CA LEU A 65 -4.37 4.11 -12.77
C LEU A 65 -5.35 2.96 -13.05
N GLU A 66 -5.95 2.96 -14.24
CA GLU A 66 -6.80 1.89 -14.70
C GLU A 66 -6.10 0.52 -14.63
N LYS A 67 -4.89 0.43 -15.18
CA LYS A 67 -4.06 -0.77 -15.15
C LYS A 67 -3.71 -1.19 -13.72
N ALA A 68 -3.38 -0.25 -12.84
CA ALA A 68 -3.06 -0.52 -11.43
C ALA A 68 -4.22 -1.15 -10.64
N PHE A 69 -5.47 -0.93 -11.07
CA PHE A 69 -6.68 -1.47 -10.43
C PHE A 69 -7.29 -2.65 -11.20
N THR A 70 -6.49 -3.38 -11.98
CA THR A 70 -6.99 -4.49 -12.81
C THR A 70 -6.24 -5.78 -12.55
N HIS A 71 -6.94 -6.77 -12.04
CA HIS A 71 -6.42 -8.12 -11.86
C HIS A 71 -6.34 -8.87 -13.20
N SER A 72 -5.35 -9.76 -13.35
CA SER A 72 -5.14 -10.53 -14.59
C SER A 72 -6.37 -11.39 -14.97
N THR A 73 -7.15 -11.85 -13.98
CA THR A 73 -8.41 -12.58 -14.24
C THR A 73 -9.47 -11.75 -14.97
N TYR A 74 -9.49 -10.43 -14.80
CA TYR A 74 -10.45 -9.54 -15.46
C TYR A 74 -10.23 -9.48 -16.98
N CYS A 75 -8.98 -9.37 -17.40
CA CYS A 75 -8.59 -9.09 -18.78
C CYS A 75 -8.13 -10.32 -19.58
N GLY A 76 -7.95 -11.50 -18.96
CA GLY A 76 -7.41 -12.68 -19.63
C GLY A 76 -5.93 -12.49 -20.01
N GLU A 77 -5.53 -12.90 -21.22
CA GLU A 77 -4.15 -12.74 -21.73
C GLU A 77 -3.78 -11.28 -22.11
N ASN A 78 -4.70 -10.33 -21.95
CA ASN A 78 -4.43 -8.93 -22.27
C ASN A 78 -3.48 -8.29 -21.24
N SER A 79 -2.54 -7.48 -21.72
CA SER A 79 -1.47 -6.82 -20.94
C SER A 79 -1.93 -5.66 -20.02
N LEU A 80 -3.21 -5.64 -19.64
CA LEU A 80 -3.85 -4.60 -18.84
C LEU A 80 -3.85 -4.88 -17.33
N SER A 81 -3.17 -5.94 -16.86
CA SER A 81 -3.05 -6.26 -15.43
C SER A 81 -2.06 -5.36 -14.69
N TYR A 82 -2.22 -5.26 -13.37
CA TYR A 82 -1.31 -4.49 -12.52
C TYR A 82 0.08 -5.12 -12.35
N GLU A 83 0.29 -6.40 -12.70
CA GLU A 83 1.47 -7.20 -12.30
C GLU A 83 2.81 -6.56 -12.68
N ARG A 84 2.89 -5.92 -13.86
CA ARG A 84 4.10 -5.18 -14.27
C ARG A 84 4.32 -3.89 -13.47
N LEU A 85 3.25 -3.22 -13.07
CA LEU A 85 3.32 -2.04 -12.21
C LEU A 85 3.67 -2.44 -10.78
N GLU A 86 3.14 -3.56 -10.30
CA GLU A 86 3.48 -4.15 -9.01
C GLU A 86 4.98 -4.45 -8.90
N TYR A 87 5.57 -5.09 -9.93
CA TYR A 87 7.00 -5.39 -9.95
C TYR A 87 7.87 -4.13 -9.72
N VAL A 88 7.53 -3.01 -10.37
CA VAL A 88 8.25 -1.75 -10.17
C VAL A 88 7.88 -1.10 -8.85
N GLY A 89 6.61 -1.16 -8.47
CA GLY A 89 6.08 -0.58 -7.24
C GLY A 89 6.71 -1.19 -5.98
N ASP A 90 6.94 -2.50 -5.97
CA ASP A 90 7.60 -3.19 -4.87
C ASP A 90 9.04 -2.68 -4.67
N ALA A 91 9.82 -2.58 -5.77
CA ALA A 91 11.18 -2.06 -5.70
C ALA A 91 11.22 -0.59 -5.21
N VAL A 92 10.30 0.24 -5.68
CA VAL A 92 10.19 1.65 -5.24
C VAL A 92 9.81 1.74 -3.76
N LEU A 93 8.83 0.96 -3.31
CA LEU A 93 8.39 0.96 -1.91
C LEU A 93 9.51 0.48 -0.99
N ASN A 94 10.21 -0.59 -1.37
CA ASN A 94 11.35 -1.12 -0.64
C ASN A 94 12.49 -0.09 -0.54
N LEU A 95 12.77 0.66 -1.61
CA LEU A 95 13.77 1.73 -1.59
C LEU A 95 13.37 2.85 -0.63
N LEU A 96 12.13 3.36 -0.72
CA LEU A 96 11.65 4.44 0.13
C LEU A 96 11.73 4.06 1.61
N ILE A 97 11.27 2.87 1.98
CA ILE A 97 11.27 2.41 3.37
C ILE A 97 12.70 2.13 3.85
N SER A 98 13.56 1.53 3.01
CA SER A 98 14.97 1.32 3.36
C SER A 98 15.68 2.65 3.61
N LYS A 99 15.42 3.67 2.77
CA LYS A 99 15.98 5.01 2.91
C LYS A 99 15.56 5.65 4.23
N GLU A 100 14.26 5.64 4.54
CA GLU A 100 13.74 6.21 5.80
C GLU A 100 14.34 5.49 7.02
N GLN A 101 14.35 4.14 7.02
CA GLN A 101 14.92 3.36 8.12
C GLN A 101 16.42 3.61 8.31
N PHE A 102 17.18 3.75 7.22
CA PHE A 102 18.61 4.06 7.28
C PHE A 102 18.88 5.38 8.00
N PHE A 103 18.11 6.43 7.70
CA PHE A 103 18.28 7.73 8.35
C PHE A 103 17.70 7.79 9.76
N LEU A 104 16.58 7.09 10.02
CA LEU A 104 15.96 7.04 11.35
C LEU A 104 16.78 6.22 12.35
N TYR A 105 17.52 5.21 11.90
CA TYR A 105 18.27 4.29 12.75
C TYR A 105 19.75 4.20 12.35
N PRO A 106 20.53 5.29 12.47
CA PRO A 106 21.91 5.37 11.96
C PRO A 106 22.89 4.38 12.61
N ASN A 107 22.58 3.92 13.82
CA ASN A 107 23.42 2.98 14.58
C ASN A 107 22.91 1.53 14.52
N MET A 108 21.85 1.26 13.74
CA MET A 108 21.28 -0.09 13.63
C MET A 108 22.11 -0.94 12.69
N GLN A 109 22.39 -2.17 13.11
CA GLN A 109 23.17 -3.12 12.31
C GLN A 109 22.44 -3.49 11.00
N PRO A 110 23.17 -3.75 9.90
CA PRO A 110 22.56 -4.06 8.59
C PRO A 110 21.55 -5.22 8.62
N GLY A 111 21.83 -6.26 9.40
CA GLY A 111 20.91 -7.40 9.57
C GLY A 111 19.60 -7.00 10.25
N HIS A 112 19.65 -6.11 11.23
CA HIS A 112 18.46 -5.59 11.90
C HIS A 112 17.66 -4.65 11.01
N LEU A 113 18.31 -3.81 10.21
CA LEU A 113 17.63 -2.98 9.19
C LEU A 113 16.89 -3.86 8.17
N THR A 114 17.51 -4.97 7.75
CA THR A 114 16.88 -5.93 6.83
C THR A 114 15.64 -6.58 7.46
N ARG A 115 15.73 -7.02 8.72
CA ARG A 115 14.59 -7.59 9.45
C ARG A 115 13.49 -6.55 9.67
N LEU A 116 13.87 -5.33 10.06
CA LEU A 116 12.95 -4.21 10.27
C LEU A 116 12.20 -3.85 8.98
N ARG A 117 12.87 -3.86 7.82
CA ARG A 117 12.19 -3.70 6.52
C ARG A 117 11.20 -4.82 6.26
N ALA A 118 11.64 -6.08 6.39
CA ALA A 118 10.79 -7.24 6.12
C ALA A 118 9.53 -7.27 7.00
N VAL A 119 9.63 -6.86 8.27
CA VAL A 119 8.43 -6.77 9.13
C VAL A 119 7.56 -5.55 8.80
N ASN A 120 8.07 -4.49 8.19
CA ASN A 120 7.28 -3.30 7.87
C ASN A 120 6.64 -3.36 6.47
N VAL A 121 7.30 -4.03 5.52
CA VAL A 121 6.86 -4.15 4.13
C VAL A 121 6.48 -5.59 3.86
N ASP A 122 5.20 -5.88 4.07
CA ASP A 122 4.65 -7.21 3.85
C ASP A 122 3.24 -7.10 3.25
N ALA A 123 2.87 -8.09 2.43
CA ALA A 123 1.64 -8.12 1.66
C ALA A 123 0.41 -7.90 2.56
N GLU A 124 0.37 -8.50 3.75
CA GLU A 124 -0.74 -8.35 4.69
C GLU A 124 -0.87 -6.90 5.21
N LYS A 125 0.25 -6.22 5.46
CA LYS A 125 0.26 -4.82 5.91
C LYS A 125 -0.19 -3.89 4.79
N LEU A 126 0.28 -4.11 3.57
CA LEU A 126 -0.13 -3.34 2.40
C LEU A 126 -1.61 -3.55 2.09
N ALA A 127 -2.10 -4.78 2.19
CA ALA A 127 -3.53 -5.09 2.05
C ALA A 127 -4.37 -4.34 3.10
N ARG A 128 -3.95 -4.32 4.37
CA ARG A 128 -4.64 -3.54 5.42
C ARG A 128 -4.70 -2.05 5.09
N VAL A 129 -3.62 -1.47 4.57
CA VAL A 129 -3.60 -0.06 4.13
C VAL A 129 -4.59 0.14 2.96
N ALA A 130 -4.56 -0.72 1.94
CA ALA A 130 -5.49 -0.65 0.82
C ALA A 130 -6.97 -0.76 1.26
N VAL A 131 -7.25 -1.63 2.24
CA VAL A 131 -8.60 -1.79 2.81
C VAL A 131 -9.00 -0.55 3.62
N LYS A 132 -8.11 -0.06 4.48
CA LYS A 132 -8.33 1.14 5.31
C LYS A 132 -8.69 2.36 4.46
N HIS A 133 -8.05 2.52 3.30
CA HIS A 133 -8.31 3.61 2.37
C HIS A 133 -9.44 3.32 1.36
N GLY A 134 -10.11 2.17 1.45
CA GLY A 134 -11.22 1.82 0.55
C GLY A 134 -10.80 1.45 -0.87
N LEU A 135 -9.50 1.35 -1.16
CA LEU A 135 -8.96 1.11 -2.51
C LEU A 135 -9.39 -0.25 -3.09
N HIS A 136 -9.51 -1.27 -2.23
CA HIS A 136 -9.98 -2.61 -2.61
C HIS A 136 -11.32 -2.61 -3.37
N ARG A 137 -12.19 -1.61 -3.15
CA ARG A 137 -13.51 -1.52 -3.79
C ARG A 137 -13.44 -1.22 -5.28
N TYR A 138 -12.34 -0.67 -5.75
CA TYR A 138 -12.14 -0.28 -7.14
C TYR A 138 -11.34 -1.34 -7.93
N LEU A 139 -10.97 -2.46 -7.30
CA LEU A 139 -10.24 -3.53 -7.97
C LEU A 139 -11.16 -4.28 -8.92
N ARG A 140 -10.80 -4.33 -10.20
CA ARG A 140 -11.51 -5.09 -11.24
C ARG A 140 -10.95 -6.50 -11.31
N HIS A 141 -11.78 -7.49 -10.99
CA HIS A 141 -11.47 -8.92 -11.07
C HIS A 141 -12.72 -9.72 -11.46
N LYS A 142 -12.55 -10.97 -11.91
CA LYS A 142 -13.67 -11.92 -12.11
C LYS A 142 -14.04 -12.62 -10.81
#